data_AF-A0A7X2MRW3-F1
#
_entry.id   AF-A0A7X2MRW3-F1
#
_cell.length_a   1.000
_cell.length_b   1.000
_cell.length_c   1.000
_cell.angle_alpha   90.00
_cell.angle_beta   90.00
_cell.angle_gamma   90.00
#
_symmetry.space_group_name_H-M   'P 1'
#
loop_
_entity.id
_entity.type
_entity.pdbx_description
1 polymer ?
#
loop_
_entity_poly.entity_id
_entity_poly.type
_entity_poly.pdbx_seq_one_letter_code
_entity_poly.pdbx_strand_id
1 'polypeptide(L)' 'MQITDMLSPQAFEQALRDKGAYYHIHHPYHIAMHNGQATREQIQGWVANRFYYQ' A
#
# COMPACT_ATOMS: atom_id res chain seq x y z
N MET A 1 -0.48 11.86 13.70
CA MET A 1 0.23 13.15 13.74
C MET A 1 -0.73 14.23 13.31
N GLN A 2 -0.94 15.25 14.14
CA GLN A 2 -1.63 16.48 13.75
C GLN A 2 -0.55 17.53 13.48
N ILE A 3 -0.67 18.24 12.35
CA ILE A 3 0.22 19.35 11.99
C ILE A 3 -0.46 20.62 12.50
N THR A 4 0.19 21.31 13.44
CA THR A 4 -0.33 22.53 14.07
C THR A 4 0.26 23.80 13.47
N ASP A 5 1.47 23.72 12.92
CA ASP A 5 2.19 24.83 12.29
C ASP A 5 2.56 24.47 10.84
N MET A 6 2.69 25.49 9.98
CA MET A 6 3.00 25.28 8.55
C MET A 6 4.37 24.62 8.38
N LEU A 7 4.40 23.49 7.67
CA LEU A 7 5.63 22.77 7.35
C LEU A 7 6.40 23.44 6.21
N SER A 8 7.74 23.33 6.24
CA SER A 8 8.54 23.58 5.05
C SER A 8 8.19 22.56 3.94
N PRO A 9 8.46 22.87 2.65
CA PRO A 9 8.21 21.92 1.56
C PRO A 9 8.86 20.55 1.78
N GLN A 10 10.08 20.49 2.30
CA GLN A 10 10.80 19.25 2.56
C GLN A 10 10.16 18.45 3.69
N ALA A 11 9.76 19.12 4.78
CA ALA A 11 9.08 18.47 5.90
C ALA A 11 7.69 17.96 5.50
N PHE A 12 6.99 18.70 4.63
CA PHE A 12 5.70 18.27 4.10
C PHE A 12 5.84 17.06 3.18
N GLU A 13 6.84 17.03 2.29
CA GLU A 13 7.13 15.86 1.46
C GLU A 13 7.38 14.62 2.32
N GLN A 14 8.18 14.75 3.39
CA GLN A 14 8.43 13.63 4.30
C GLN A 14 7.13 13.15 4.97
N ALA A 15 6.27 14.07 5.42
CA ALA A 15 4.98 13.72 6.01
C ALA A 15 4.06 12.97 5.02
N LEU A 16 4.14 13.27 3.72
CA LEU A 16 3.46 12.49 2.67
C LEU A 16 4.07 11.08 2.53
N ARG A 17 5.40 10.98 2.51
CA ARG A 17 6.12 9.69 2.42
C ARG A 17 5.84 8.78 3.61
N ASP A 18 5.70 9.33 4.81
CA ASP A 18 5.39 8.59 6.04
C ASP A 18 4.03 7.87 5.96
N LYS A 19 3.10 8.34 5.12
CA LYS A 19 1.85 7.62 4.84
C LYS A 19 2.07 6.31 4.11
N GLY A 20 3.24 6.09 3.50
CA GLY A 20 3.65 4.82 2.93
C GLY A 20 3.60 3.65 3.92
N ALA A 21 3.70 3.92 5.23
CA ALA A 21 3.51 2.91 6.27
C ALA A 21 2.12 2.25 6.25
N TYR A 22 1.12 2.88 5.62
CA TYR A 22 -0.24 2.35 5.46
C TYR A 22 -0.51 1.82 4.05
N TYR A 23 0.52 1.72 3.20
CA TYR A 23 0.36 1.26 1.84
C TYR A 23 0.00 -0.24 1.80
N HIS A 24 -0.68 -0.66 0.74
CA HIS A 24 -1.23 -2.02 0.64
C HIS A 24 -0.17 -3.14 0.55
N ILE A 25 1.12 -2.78 0.42
CA ILE A 25 2.23 -3.73 0.43
C ILE A 25 2.31 -4.48 1.76
N HIS A 26 1.80 -3.87 2.83
CA HIS A 26 1.72 -4.43 4.17
C HIS A 26 0.44 -5.25 4.42
N HIS A 27 -0.49 -5.31 3.45
CA HIS A 27 -1.72 -6.08 3.62
C HIS A 27 -1.42 -7.60 3.59
N PRO A 28 -2.03 -8.42 4.47
CA PRO A 28 -1.76 -9.87 4.53
C PRO A 28 -1.88 -10.60 3.19
N TYR A 29 -2.84 -10.20 2.36
CA TYR A 29 -3.02 -10.77 1.02
C TYR A 29 -1.81 -10.52 0.10
N HIS A 30 -1.27 -9.30 0.11
CA HIS A 30 -0.06 -8.99 -0.66
C HIS A 30 1.15 -9.76 -0.12
N ILE A 31 1.31 -9.81 1.21
CA ILE A 31 2.39 -10.57 1.86
C ILE A 31 2.33 -12.06 1.48
N ALA A 32 1.14 -12.68 1.49
CA ALA A 32 0.96 -14.07 1.10
C ALA A 32 1.33 -14.32 -0.37
N MET A 33 0.95 -13.42 -1.29
CA MET A 33 1.37 -13.49 -2.69
C MET A 33 2.89 -13.37 -2.83
N HIS A 34 3.50 -12.38 -2.16
CA HIS A 34 4.94 -12.14 -2.22
C HIS A 34 5.77 -13.32 -1.68
N ASN A 35 5.32 -13.93 -0.59
CA ASN A 35 5.99 -15.07 0.04
C ASN A 35 5.75 -16.41 -0.68
N GLY A 36 5.00 -16.42 -1.79
CA GLY A 36 4.65 -17.65 -2.51
C GLY A 36 3.65 -18.54 -1.77
N GLN A 37 2.89 -17.98 -0.83
CA GLN A 37 1.92 -18.69 0.01
C GLN A 37 0.48 -18.60 -0.52
N ALA A 38 0.21 -17.73 -1.50
CA ALA A 38 -1.09 -17.62 -2.12
C ALA A 38 -1.37 -18.79 -3.08
N THR A 39 -2.62 -19.26 -3.10
CA THR A 39 -3.06 -20.29 -4.05
C THR A 39 -3.21 -19.70 -5.45
N ARG A 40 -3.25 -20.58 -6.47
CA ARG A 40 -3.50 -20.16 -7.86
C ARG A 40 -4.83 -19.41 -8.02
N GLU A 41 -5.89 -19.88 -7.36
CA GLU A 41 -7.21 -19.26 -7.39
C GLU A 41 -7.18 -17.83 -6.80
N GLN A 42 -6.45 -17.64 -5.68
CA GLN A 42 -6.26 -16.30 -5.09
C GLN A 42 -5.56 -15.37 -6.08
N ILE A 43 -4.45 -15.80 -6.70
CA ILE A 43 -3.74 -14.97 -7.69
C ILE A 43 -4.65 -14.61 -8.87
N GLN A 44 -5.42 -15.58 -9.39
CA GLN A 44 -6.37 -15.34 -10.48
C GLN A 44 -7.46 -14.32 -10.09
N GLY A 45 -8.04 -14.50 -8.89
CA GLY A 45 -9.03 -13.56 -8.35
C GLY A 45 -8.45 -12.15 -8.20
N TRP A 46 -7.23 -12.02 -7.69
CA TRP A 46 -6.56 -10.72 -7.57
C TRP A 46 -6.34 -10.07 -8.93
N VAL A 47 -5.85 -10.81 -9.94
CA VAL A 47 -5.62 -10.27 -11.30
C VAL A 47 -6.94 -9.78 -11.91
N ALA A 48 -7.99 -10.62 -11.85
CA ALA A 48 -9.29 -10.29 -12.40
C ALA A 48 -9.91 -9.06 -11.73
N ASN A 49 -9.83 -8.96 -10.40
CA ASN A 49 -10.38 -7.81 -9.66
C ASN A 49 -9.53 -6.55 -9.81
N ARG A 50 -8.19 -6.68 -9.87
CA ARG A 50 -7.31 -5.54 -10.09
C ARG A 50 -7.52 -4.89 -11.45
N PHE A 51 -7.92 -5.64 -12.47
CA PHE A 51 -8.29 -5.08 -13.77
C PHE A 51 -9.39 -4.02 -13.68
N TYR A 52 -10.34 -4.14 -12.74
CA TYR A 52 -11.38 -3.13 -12.55
C TYR A 52 -10.86 -1.80 -11.97
N TYR A 53 -9.75 -1.84 -11.22
CA TYR A 53 -9.13 -0.65 -10.66
C TYR A 53 -8.16 0.03 -11.63
N GLN A 54 -7.50 -0.75 -12.51
CA GLN A 54 -6.47 -0.26 -13.44
C GLN A 54 -7.04 0.60 -14.56
#